data_AF-A0A3R8MGY9-F1
#
_entry.id   AF-A0A3R8MGY9-F1
#
_cell.length_a   1.000
_cell.length_b   1.000
_cell.length_c   1.000
_cell.angle_alpha   90.00
_cell.angle_beta   90.00
_cell.angle_gamma   90.00
#
_symmetry.space_group_name_H-M   'P 1'
#
loop_
_entity.id
_entity.type
_entity.pdbx_description
1 polymer ?
#
loop_
_entity_poly.entity_id
_entity_poly.type
_entity_poly.pdbx_seq_one_letter_code
_entity_poly.pdbx_strand_id
1 'polypeptide(L)'
;MKPLRPYLYHAYYQWILDNDNTPYLLVNSEYPGTDVPQEFVRDGKIILNISPRSIGQYIVDDEGISFSARFQGMLRDVYVPLGAAEAIYAQETGDGVMFQDEPYYDAENYLMRTADVKESEKITPKKPKKSGHLKLVK
;
A
#
# COMPACT_ATOMS: atom_id res chain seq x y z
N MET A 1 -17.35 8.08 8.93
CA MET A 1 -16.69 7.05 9.78
C MET A 1 -15.37 6.70 9.13
N LYS A 2 -14.31 6.41 9.88
CA LYS A 2 -13.05 5.95 9.29
C LYS A 2 -13.18 4.51 8.80
N PRO A 3 -12.51 4.13 7.69
CA PRO A 3 -12.45 2.74 7.26
C PRO A 3 -11.74 1.87 8.32
N LEU A 4 -12.16 0.62 8.46
CA LEU A 4 -11.61 -0.31 9.45
C LEU A 4 -10.37 -1.04 8.90
N ARG A 5 -10.33 -1.30 7.58
CA ARG A 5 -9.25 -2.06 6.92
C ARG A 5 -7.83 -1.66 7.29
N PRO A 6 -7.42 -0.37 7.31
CA PRO A 6 -6.04 -0.01 7.67
C PRO A 6 -5.66 -0.48 9.07
N TYR A 7 -6.60 -0.41 10.01
CA TYR A 7 -6.39 -0.83 11.40
C TYR A 7 -6.23 -2.35 11.51
N LEU A 8 -7.08 -3.11 10.82
CA LEU A 8 -6.97 -4.58 10.77
C LEU A 8 -5.66 -4.99 10.09
N TYR A 9 -5.31 -4.34 8.98
CA TYR A 9 -4.06 -4.56 8.29
C TYR A 9 -2.87 -4.37 9.23
N HIS A 10 -2.78 -3.25 9.95
CA HIS A 10 -1.69 -3.01 10.89
C HIS A 10 -1.65 -4.02 12.03
N ALA A 11 -2.81 -4.41 12.57
CA ALA A 11 -2.89 -5.40 13.64
C ALA A 11 -2.35 -6.77 13.19
N TYR A 12 -2.79 -7.27 12.04
CA TYR A 12 -2.31 -8.56 11.51
C TYR A 12 -0.86 -8.49 11.03
N TYR A 13 -0.46 -7.41 10.35
CA TYR A 13 0.93 -7.21 9.93
C TYR A 13 1.88 -7.25 11.13
N GLN A 14 1.57 -6.52 12.20
CA GLN A 14 2.40 -6.52 13.40
C GLN A 14 2.38 -7.88 14.10
N TRP A 15 1.21 -8.51 14.23
CA TRP A 15 1.10 -9.83 14.84
C TRP A 15 1.93 -10.89 14.09
N ILE A 16 1.92 -10.90 12.76
CA ILE A 16 2.76 -11.81 11.95
C ILE A 16 4.24 -11.58 12.26
N LEU A 17 4.69 -10.31 12.30
CA LEU A 17 6.09 -9.98 12.60
C LEU A 17 6.51 -10.33 14.03
N ASP A 18 5.63 -10.11 15.01
CA ASP A 18 5.89 -10.45 16.42
C ASP A 18 6.04 -11.96 16.63
N ASN A 19 5.54 -12.78 15.69
CA ASN A 19 5.72 -14.23 15.66
C ASN A 19 6.88 -14.69 14.77
N ASP A 20 7.78 -13.77 14.37
CA ASP A 20 8.92 -14.04 13.50
C ASP A 20 8.55 -14.63 12.12
N ASN A 21 7.31 -14.43 11.67
CA ASN A 21 6.80 -14.91 10.38
C ASN A 21 6.92 -13.85 9.27
N THR A 22 6.81 -14.29 8.01
CA THR A 22 6.93 -13.44 6.83
C THR A 22 5.54 -12.99 6.34
N PRO A 23 5.18 -11.69 6.45
CA PRO A 23 3.88 -11.20 5.99
C PRO A 23 3.80 -11.19 4.47
N TYR A 24 2.81 -11.91 3.94
CA TYR A 24 2.44 -11.95 2.54
C TYR A 24 1.09 -11.27 2.35
N LEU A 25 0.99 -10.43 1.32
CA LEU A 25 -0.22 -9.71 0.96
C LEU A 25 -0.77 -10.27 -0.36
N LEU A 26 -2.01 -10.75 -0.34
CA LEU A 26 -2.76 -11.10 -1.54
C LEU A 26 -3.47 -9.86 -2.08
N VAL A 27 -3.24 -9.55 -3.35
CA VAL A 27 -3.71 -8.31 -3.98
C VAL A 27 -4.47 -8.61 -5.27
N ASN A 28 -5.62 -7.96 -5.42
CA ASN A 28 -6.34 -7.84 -6.68
C ASN A 28 -5.67 -6.81 -7.61
N SER A 29 -5.02 -7.28 -8.67
CA SER A 29 -4.34 -6.38 -9.62
C SER A 29 -5.29 -5.64 -10.56
N GLU A 30 -6.55 -6.09 -10.64
CA GLU A 30 -7.58 -5.46 -11.49
C GLU A 30 -8.32 -4.33 -10.79
N TYR A 31 -8.12 -4.17 -9.47
CA TYR A 31 -8.70 -3.06 -8.72
C TYR A 31 -8.14 -1.71 -9.21
N PRO A 32 -8.98 -0.67 -9.39
CA PRO A 32 -8.53 0.61 -9.93
C PRO A 32 -7.41 1.25 -9.10
N GLY A 33 -6.38 1.76 -9.77
CA GLY A 33 -5.26 2.43 -9.12
C GLY A 33 -4.19 1.50 -8.56
N THR A 34 -4.38 0.17 -8.61
CA THR A 34 -3.30 -0.77 -8.28
C THR A 34 -2.15 -0.64 -9.28
N ASP A 35 -0.95 -0.38 -8.78
CA ASP A 35 0.28 -0.29 -9.55
C ASP A 35 1.28 -1.34 -9.06
N VAL A 36 1.32 -2.45 -9.80
CA VAL A 36 2.17 -3.61 -9.53
C VAL A 36 2.77 -4.09 -10.86
N PRO A 37 3.97 -4.71 -10.84
CA PRO A 37 4.57 -5.25 -12.07
C PRO A 37 3.72 -6.39 -12.66
N GLN A 38 3.04 -6.10 -13.78
CA GLN A 38 2.02 -6.97 -14.39
C GLN A 38 2.57 -8.32 -14.86
N GLU A 39 3.86 -8.41 -15.15
CA GLU A 39 4.52 -9.65 -15.55
C GLU A 39 4.50 -10.75 -14.46
N PHE A 40 4.29 -10.37 -13.19
CA PHE A 40 4.14 -11.29 -12.04
C PHE A 40 2.69 -11.56 -11.64
N VAL A 41 1.71 -10.91 -12.29
CA VAL A 41 0.29 -11.13 -12.04
C VAL A 41 -0.15 -12.47 -12.64
N ARG A 42 -0.98 -13.22 -11.91
CA ARG A 42 -1.60 -14.48 -12.34
C ARG A 42 -3.07 -14.46 -11.95
N ASP A 43 -3.95 -14.71 -12.91
CA ASP A 43 -5.41 -14.74 -12.73
C ASP A 43 -5.96 -13.47 -12.04
N GLY A 44 -5.45 -12.30 -12.44
CA GLY A 44 -5.84 -11.00 -11.88
C GLY A 44 -5.36 -10.76 -10.44
N LYS A 45 -4.47 -11.62 -9.91
CA LYS A 45 -3.91 -11.52 -8.56
C LYS A 45 -2.39 -11.45 -8.57
N ILE A 46 -1.85 -10.88 -7.51
CA ILE A 46 -0.43 -10.95 -7.17
C ILE A 46 -0.27 -11.16 -5.66
N ILE A 47 0.75 -11.92 -5.29
CA ILE A 47 1.14 -12.11 -3.89
C ILE A 47 2.45 -11.35 -3.67
N LEU A 48 2.47 -10.48 -2.66
CA LEU A 48 3.59 -9.59 -2.37
C LEU A 48 4.17 -9.93 -0.99
N ASN A 49 5.48 -10.20 -0.94
CA ASN A 49 6.21 -10.28 0.32
C ASN A 49 6.46 -8.86 0.84
N ILE A 50 5.82 -8.53 1.95
CA ILE A 50 5.90 -7.20 2.58
C ILE A 50 6.71 -7.23 3.90
N SER A 51 7.53 -8.26 4.11
CA SER A 51 8.45 -8.27 5.26
C SER A 51 9.43 -7.09 5.21
N PRO A 52 9.81 -6.48 6.35
CA PRO A 52 10.70 -5.32 6.38
C PRO A 52 12.04 -5.52 5.65
N ARG A 53 12.52 -6.77 5.57
CA ARG A 53 13.76 -7.14 4.85
C ARG A 53 13.61 -7.17 3.32
N SER A 54 12.39 -7.25 2.81
CA SER A 54 12.08 -7.43 1.38
C SER A 54 11.65 -6.14 0.69
N ILE A 55 11.30 -5.11 1.47
CA ILE A 55 10.74 -3.85 0.98
C ILE A 55 11.52 -2.63 1.52
N GLY A 56 11.38 -1.49 0.86
CA GLY A 56 11.89 -0.20 1.32
C GLY A 56 10.87 0.92 1.10
N GLN A 57 11.04 2.07 1.76
CA GLN A 57 10.11 3.21 1.68
C GLN A 57 8.65 2.82 1.93
N TYR A 58 8.44 1.91 2.89
CA TYR A 58 7.12 1.38 3.21
C TYR A 58 6.27 2.43 3.94
N ILE A 59 5.12 2.75 3.36
CA ILE A 59 4.13 3.69 3.88
C ILE A 59 2.75 3.05 3.73
N VAL A 60 1.94 3.19 4.77
CA VAL A 60 0.52 2.80 4.75
C VAL A 60 -0.29 3.96 5.29
N ASP A 61 -1.32 4.33 4.55
CA ASP A 61 -2.29 5.35 4.93
C ASP A 61 -3.73 4.82 4.75
N ASP A 62 -4.72 5.71 4.88
CA ASP A 62 -6.12 5.34 4.78
C ASP A 62 -6.52 4.93 3.34
N GLU A 63 -5.75 5.27 2.30
CA GLU A 63 -6.07 4.96 0.90
C GLU A 63 -5.29 3.75 0.38
N GLY A 64 -4.04 3.55 0.80
CA GLY A 64 -3.24 2.45 0.27
C GLY A 64 -1.92 2.18 0.98
N ILE A 65 -1.25 1.16 0.44
CA ILE A 65 0.05 0.66 0.85
C ILE A 65 1.02 0.99 -0.29
N SER A 66 2.13 1.65 0.02
CA SER A 66 3.20 1.94 -0.93
C SER A 66 4.54 1.44 -0.41
N PHE A 67 5.36 0.90 -1.30
CA PHE A 67 6.72 0.50 -1.00
C PHE A 67 7.52 0.30 -2.29
N SER A 68 8.82 0.15 -2.14
CA SER A 68 9.74 -0.28 -3.19
C SER A 68 10.18 -1.72 -2.92
N ALA A 69 10.25 -2.55 -3.96
CA ALA A 69 10.69 -3.94 -3.86
C ALA A 69 11.45 -4.37 -5.11
N ARG A 70 12.25 -5.45 -4.99
CA ARG A 70 12.98 -6.01 -6.14
C ARG A 70 12.20 -7.15 -6.78
N PHE A 71 11.92 -7.02 -8.06
CA PHE A 71 11.32 -8.04 -8.90
C PHE A 71 12.37 -8.51 -9.91
N GLN A 72 12.83 -9.75 -9.80
CA GLN A 72 13.96 -10.29 -10.59
C GLN A 72 15.20 -9.37 -10.56
N GLY A 73 15.50 -8.81 -9.39
CA GLY A 73 16.65 -7.91 -9.17
C GLY A 73 16.42 -6.45 -9.56
N MET A 74 15.37 -6.14 -10.33
CA MET A 74 15.00 -4.76 -10.68
C MET A 74 14.19 -4.13 -9.56
N LEU A 75 14.63 -2.97 -9.07
CA LEU A 75 13.86 -2.18 -8.10
C LEU A 75 12.64 -1.56 -8.80
N ARG A 76 11.47 -1.73 -8.20
CA ARG A 76 10.19 -1.18 -8.65
C ARG A 76 9.49 -0.55 -7.46
N ASP A 77 8.81 0.57 -7.70
CA ASP A 77 7.82 1.08 -6.76
C ASP A 77 6.50 0.32 -6.98
N VAL A 78 5.78 0.12 -5.88
CA VAL A 78 4.53 -0.62 -5.82
C VAL A 78 3.54 0.23 -5.06
N TYR A 79 2.31 0.32 -5.57
CA TYR A 79 1.19 0.93 -4.88
C TYR A 79 -0.03 0.02 -4.92
N VAL A 80 -0.59 -0.25 -3.75
CA VAL A 80 -1.73 -1.12 -3.55
C VAL A 80 -2.80 -0.34 -2.79
N PRO A 81 -3.88 0.11 -3.45
CA PRO A 81 -5.05 0.62 -2.74
C PRO A 81 -5.52 -0.40 -1.69
N LEU A 82 -5.96 0.05 -0.51
CA LEU A 82 -6.42 -0.89 0.51
C LEU A 82 -7.66 -1.69 0.05
N GLY A 83 -8.43 -1.16 -0.90
CA GLY A 83 -9.49 -1.90 -1.60
C GLY A 83 -9.01 -3.12 -2.38
N ALA A 84 -7.79 -3.05 -2.92
CA ALA A 84 -7.15 -4.13 -3.67
C ALA A 84 -6.54 -5.20 -2.77
N ALA A 85 -6.26 -4.90 -1.50
CA ALA A 85 -5.74 -5.86 -0.53
C ALA A 85 -6.86 -6.83 -0.11
N GLU A 86 -6.77 -8.09 -0.53
CA GLU A 86 -7.79 -9.10 -0.24
C GLU A 86 -7.49 -9.88 1.04
N ALA A 87 -6.21 -10.18 1.29
CA ALA A 87 -5.79 -10.89 2.49
C ALA A 87 -4.36 -10.55 2.90
N ILE A 88 -4.08 -10.66 4.19
CA ILE A 88 -2.72 -10.66 4.75
C ILE A 88 -2.54 -11.92 5.59
N TYR A 89 -1.42 -12.62 5.40
CA TYR A 89 -1.14 -13.87 6.11
C TYR A 89 0.37 -14.12 6.28
N ALA A 90 0.71 -14.97 7.24
CA ALA A 90 2.05 -15.50 7.44
C ALA A 90 2.37 -16.54 6.36
N GLN A 91 3.45 -16.36 5.61
CA GLN A 91 3.89 -17.29 4.56
C GLN A 91 4.07 -18.72 5.10
N GLU A 92 4.57 -18.85 6.33
CA GLU A 92 5.01 -20.09 6.94
C GLU A 92 3.85 -20.97 7.39
N THR A 93 2.79 -20.37 7.94
CA THR A 93 1.66 -21.10 8.54
C THR A 93 0.36 -20.97 7.74
N GLY A 94 0.24 -19.92 6.92
CA GLY A 94 -1.01 -19.54 6.27
C GLY A 94 -1.98 -18.79 7.19
N ASP A 95 -1.63 -18.55 8.45
CA ASP A 95 -2.49 -17.83 9.39
C ASP A 95 -2.56 -16.35 9.05
N GLY A 96 -3.76 -15.78 9.15
CA GLY A 96 -3.99 -14.39 8.78
C GLY A 96 -5.47 -14.06 8.69
N VAL A 97 -5.80 -13.10 7.84
CA VAL A 97 -7.17 -12.64 7.64
C VAL A 97 -7.45 -12.34 6.17
N MET A 98 -8.67 -12.65 5.73
CA MET A 98 -9.25 -12.08 4.52
C MET A 98 -10.05 -10.84 4.89
N PHE A 99 -9.74 -9.71 4.26
CA PHE A 99 -10.44 -8.46 4.51
C PHE A 99 -11.88 -8.57 4.02
N GLN A 100 -12.80 -8.02 4.82
CA GLN A 100 -14.21 -7.95 4.46
C GLN A 100 -14.44 -6.76 3.54
N ASP A 101 -15.47 -6.84 2.70
CA ASP A 101 -15.90 -5.72 1.87
C ASP A 101 -16.29 -4.52 2.75
N GLU A 102 -15.80 -3.34 2.38
CA GLU A 102 -16.09 -2.09 3.06
C GLU A 102 -16.51 -1.07 2.00
N PRO A 103 -17.68 -0.41 2.14
CA PRO A 103 -18.16 0.53 1.12
C PRO A 103 -17.18 1.66 0.81
N TYR A 104 -16.36 2.05 1.78
CA TYR A 104 -15.30 3.03 1.57
C TYR A 104 -14.31 2.60 0.47
N TYR A 105 -14.02 1.31 0.35
CA TYR A 105 -13.10 0.76 -0.64
C TYR A 105 -13.78 0.12 -1.83
N ASP A 106 -15.08 0.34 -2.05
CA ASP A 106 -15.70 -0.02 -3.32
C ASP A 106 -15.01 0.74 -4.46
N ALA A 107 -14.81 0.06 -5.60
CA ALA A 107 -14.07 0.61 -6.73
C ALA A 107 -14.64 1.95 -7.23
N GLU A 108 -15.97 2.08 -7.29
CA GLU A 108 -16.64 3.33 -7.68
C GLU A 108 -16.38 4.45 -6.68
N ASN A 109 -16.53 4.17 -5.38
CA ASN A 109 -16.31 5.14 -4.31
C ASN A 109 -14.83 5.57 -4.24
N TYR A 110 -13.90 4.65 -4.46
CA TYR A 110 -12.47 4.95 -4.53
C TYR A 110 -12.12 5.84 -5.72
N LEU A 111 -12.67 5.56 -6.89
CA LEU A 111 -12.46 6.39 -8.08
C LEU A 111 -13.01 7.81 -7.88
N MET A 112 -14.18 7.96 -7.26
CA MET A 112 -14.73 9.28 -6.94
C MET A 112 -13.78 10.08 -6.05
N ARG A 113 -13.31 9.51 -4.94
CA ARG A 113 -12.41 10.22 -4.02
C ARG A 113 -11.06 10.57 -4.64
N THR A 114 -10.46 9.64 -5.38
CA THR A 114 -9.12 9.84 -5.96
C THR A 114 -9.13 10.77 -7.18
N ALA A 115 -10.25 10.88 -7.89
CA ALA A 115 -10.45 11.87 -8.94
C ALA A 115 -10.47 13.31 -8.37
N ASP A 116 -11.24 13.54 -7.30
CA ASP A 116 -11.36 14.85 -6.65
C ASP A 116 -10.02 15.35 -6.09
N VAL A 117 -9.23 14.44 -5.50
CA VAL A 117 -7.87 14.77 -5.00
C VAL A 117 -6.97 15.21 -6.15
N LYS A 118 -6.94 14.46 -7.27
CA LYS A 118 -6.13 14.82 -8.45
C LYS A 118 -6.55 16.14 -9.08
N GLU A 119 -7.83 16.50 -9.04
CA GLU A 119 -8.32 17.79 -9.54
C GLU A 119 -7.94 18.94 -8.59
N SER A 120 -8.04 18.74 -7.27
CA SER A 120 -7.63 19.74 -6.28
C SER A 120 -6.11 20.03 -6.28
N GLU A 121 -5.27 19.02 -6.49
CA GLU A 121 -3.80 19.18 -6.58
C GLU A 121 -3.38 19.97 -7.82
N LYS A 122 -4.12 19.85 -8.93
CA LYS A 122 -3.90 20.63 -10.15
C LYS A 122 -4.21 22.12 -9.97
N ILE A 123 -5.11 22.47 -9.05
CA ILE A 123 -5.56 23.84 -8.80
C ILE A 123 -4.61 24.59 -7.84
N THR A 124 -3.84 23.89 -7.02
CA THR A 124 -2.84 24.54 -6.14
C THR A 124 -1.54 24.87 -6.88
N PRO A 125 -1.15 26.14 -7.05
CA PRO A 125 0.14 26.47 -7.63
C PRO A 125 1.27 26.04 -6.67
N LYS A 126 2.19 25.19 -7.16
CA LYS A 126 3.42 24.80 -6.45
C LYS A 126 4.23 26.06 -6.07
N LYS A 127 4.13 26.51 -4.81
CA LYS A 127 5.04 27.51 -4.26
C LYS A 127 6.46 26.90 -4.17
N PRO A 128 7.50 27.56 -4.69
CA PRO A 128 8.86 27.06 -4.56
C PRO A 128 9.28 27.02 -3.09
N LYS A 129 9.79 25.87 -2.63
CA LYS A 129 10.40 25.73 -1.29
C LYS A 129 11.64 26.63 -1.22
N LYS A 130 11.58 27.70 -0.41
CA LYS A 130 12.76 28.47 -0.02
C LYS A 130 13.65 27.57 0.82
N SER A 131 14.86 27.24 0.35
CA SER A 131 15.84 26.56 1.19
C SER A 131 16.27 27.52 2.31
N GLY A 132 16.05 27.09 3.55
CA GLY A 132 16.46 27.84 4.73
C GLY A 132 17.98 27.80 4.87
N HIS A 133 18.62 28.96 4.83
CA HIS A 133 20.03 29.12 5.11
C HIS A 133 20.25 28.93 6.62
N LEU A 134 20.74 27.76 7.04
CA LEU A 134 21.17 27.53 8.43
C LEU A 134 22.47 28.29 8.66
N LYS A 135 22.46 29.24 9.61
CA LYS A 135 23.66 29.96 10.04
C LYS A 135 24.43 29.10 11.04
N LEU A 136 25.71 28.88 10.75
CA LEU A 136 26.69 28.28 11.65
C LEU A 136 26.89 29.21 12.86
N VAL A 137 26.63 28.72 14.08
CA VAL A 137 27.04 29.39 15.31
C VAL A 137 28.45 28.92 15.64
N LYS A 138 29.36 29.86 15.85
CA LYS A 138 30.76 29.64 16.26
C LYS A 138 30.86 29.72 17.78
#